data_AF-A0A1R4KG25-F1
#
_entry.id   AF-A0A1R4KG25-F1
#
_cell.length_a   1.000
_cell.length_b   1.000
_cell.length_c   1.000
_cell.angle_alpha   90.00
_cell.angle_beta   90.00
_cell.angle_gamma   90.00
#
_symmetry.space_group_name_H-M   'P 1'
#
loop_
_entity.id
_entity.type
_entity.pdbx_description
1 polymer ?
#
loop_
_entity_poly.entity_id
_entity_poly.type
_entity_poly.pdbx_seq_one_letter_code
_entity_poly.pdbx_strand_id
1 'polypeptide(L)'
;MAVVNFIVYMGAIMVLFLFVLMLLNLNAETEPMKSNLVKIMGAVAGMCLIATLLGAFRVIEPSNIIVQGDADVGLVKNLGKVLFNEFLLPFEISSILLLTAMIGAVLLAKKEDRKA
;
A
#
# COMPACT_ATOMS: atom_id res chain seq x y z
N MET A 1 4.45 12.57 8.99
CA MET A 1 3.87 11.61 8.01
C MET A 1 2.41 11.25 8.27
N ALA A 2 1.86 11.46 9.47
CA ALA A 2 0.45 11.16 9.74
C ALA A 2 -0.51 11.89 8.77
N VAL A 3 -0.36 13.20 8.58
CA VAL A 3 -1.21 14.01 7.69
C VAL A 3 -1.22 13.46 6.25
N VAL A 4 -0.07 13.04 5.71
CA VAL A 4 0.02 12.47 4.36
C VAL A 4 -0.76 11.16 4.25
N ASN A 5 -0.70 10.29 5.27
CA ASN A 5 -1.48 9.06 5.28
C ASN A 5 -2.99 9.34 5.27
N PHE A 6 -3.46 10.33 6.02
CA PHE A 6 -4.87 10.74 5.97
C PHE A 6 -5.28 11.20 4.57
N ILE A 7 -4.51 12.07 3.93
CA ILE A 7 -4.85 12.62 2.61
C ILE A 7 -4.79 11.52 1.53
N VAL A 8 -3.74 10.72 1.50
CA VAL A 8 -3.51 9.77 0.40
C VAL A 8 -4.23 8.45 0.62
N TYR A 9 -3.98 7.79 1.75
CA TYR A 9 -4.53 6.47 2.01
C TYR A 9 -6.03 6.53 2.28
N MET A 10 -6.43 7.39 3.21
CA MET A 10 -7.84 7.53 3.59
C MET A 10 -8.62 8.35 2.57
N GLY A 11 -8.03 9.42 2.02
CA GLY A 11 -8.71 10.35 1.12
C GLY A 11 -8.78 9.89 -0.34
N ALA A 12 -7.69 9.40 -0.93
CA ALA A 12 -7.67 9.03 -2.35
C ALA A 12 -7.90 7.53 -2.57
N ILE A 13 -7.08 6.67 -1.96
CA ILE A 13 -7.07 5.23 -2.23
C ILE A 13 -8.36 4.57 -1.74
N MET A 14 -8.74 4.81 -0.47
CA MET A 14 -9.92 4.18 0.10
C MET A 14 -11.20 4.65 -0.60
N VAL A 15 -11.32 5.94 -0.94
CA VAL A 15 -12.50 6.46 -1.66
C VAL A 15 -12.61 5.87 -3.06
N LEU A 16 -11.51 5.76 -3.81
CA LEU A 16 -11.50 5.08 -5.11
C LEU A 16 -11.96 3.62 -4.98
N PHE A 17 -11.48 2.92 -3.96
CA PHE A 17 -11.89 1.53 -3.70
C PHE A 17 -13.38 1.42 -3.37
N LEU A 18 -13.92 2.33 -2.54
CA LEU A 18 -15.35 2.36 -2.24
C LEU A 18 -16.21 2.63 -3.48
N PHE A 19 -15.78 3.53 -4.38
CA PHE A 19 -16.44 3.73 -5.67
C PHE A 19 -16.48 2.44 -6.49
N VAL A 20 -15.35 1.74 -6.58
CA VAL A 20 -15.25 0.47 -7.31
C VAL A 20 -16.15 -0.60 -6.68
N LEU A 21 -16.12 -0.77 -5.36
CA LEU A 21 -16.99 -1.73 -4.67
C LEU A 21 -18.48 -1.44 -4.89
N MET A 22 -18.87 -0.16 -4.88
CA MET A 22 -20.25 0.25 -5.14
C MET A 22 -20.66 -0.09 -6.58
N LEU A 23 -19.79 0.15 -7.56
CA LEU A 23 -20.04 -0.21 -8.97
C LEU A 23 -20.09 -1.72 -9.20
N LEU A 24 -19.29 -2.49 -8.45
CA LEU A 24 -19.21 -3.94 -8.57
C LEU A 24 -20.36 -4.69 -7.90
N ASN A 25 -21.32 -3.99 -7.27
CA ASN A 25 -22.50 -4.52 -6.57
C ASN A 25 -22.29 -5.95 -6.06
N LEU A 26 -21.39 -6.08 -5.08
CA LEU A 26 -20.88 -7.37 -4.61
C LEU A 26 -22.01 -8.20 -3.99
N ASN A 27 -22.56 -9.15 -4.76
CA ASN A 27 -23.62 -10.03 -4.28
C ASN A 27 -23.04 -11.22 -3.52
N ALA A 28 -23.42 -11.38 -2.25
CA ALA A 28 -22.94 -12.46 -1.37
C ALA A 28 -23.51 -13.85 -1.73
N GLU A 29 -24.46 -13.93 -2.67
CA GLU A 29 -25.22 -15.14 -2.96
C GLU A 29 -24.45 -16.15 -3.84
N THR A 30 -23.30 -15.78 -4.40
CA THR A 30 -22.46 -16.65 -5.25
C THR A 30 -21.12 -16.98 -4.61
N GLU A 31 -21.01 -17.03 -3.29
CA GLU A 31 -19.81 -17.60 -2.65
C GLU A 31 -19.83 -19.12 -2.82
N PRO A 32 -18.92 -19.73 -3.62
CA PRO A 32 -18.70 -21.16 -3.51
C PRO A 32 -18.24 -21.40 -2.08
N MET A 33 -19.03 -22.15 -1.30
CA MET A 33 -18.76 -22.45 0.10
C MET A 33 -17.35 -23.06 0.21
N LYS A 34 -16.33 -22.22 0.47
CA LYS A 34 -14.95 -22.67 0.54
C LYS A 34 -14.87 -23.64 1.69
N SER A 35 -14.37 -24.85 1.41
CA SER A 35 -14.20 -25.90 2.41
C SER A 35 -13.50 -25.34 3.64
N ASN A 36 -14.03 -25.66 4.83
CA ASN A 36 -13.47 -25.24 6.12
C ASN A 36 -11.97 -25.56 6.24
N LEU A 37 -11.49 -26.59 5.52
CA LEU A 37 -10.08 -26.94 5.42
C LEU A 37 -9.22 -25.81 4.83
N VAL A 38 -9.67 -25.14 3.77
CA VAL A 38 -8.91 -24.03 3.15
C VAL A 38 -8.84 -22.83 4.11
N LYS A 39 -9.91 -22.59 4.86
CA LYS A 39 -9.94 -21.54 5.89
C LYS A 39 -8.98 -21.84 7.04
N ILE A 40 -8.92 -23.09 7.50
CA ILE A 40 -7.99 -23.53 8.55
C ILE A 40 -6.54 -23.47 8.04
N MET A 41 -6.27 -23.96 6.82
CA MET A 41 -4.93 -23.89 6.23
C MET A 41 -4.45 -22.44 6.07
N GLY A 42 -5.33 -21.53 5.62
CA GLY A 42 -5.03 -20.10 5.54
C GLY A 42 -4.73 -19.48 6.92
N ALA A 43 -5.52 -19.84 7.94
CA ALA A 43 -5.30 -19.38 9.31
C ALA A 43 -3.98 -19.90 9.90
N VAL A 44 -3.65 -21.18 9.69
CA VAL A 44 -2.39 -21.79 10.14
C VAL A 44 -1.20 -21.15 9.43
N ALA A 45 -1.28 -20.91 8.12
CA ALA A 45 -0.23 -20.23 7.37
C ALA A 45 -0.01 -18.79 7.87
N GLY A 46 -1.08 -18.04 8.12
CA GLY A 46 -1.00 -16.69 8.68
C GLY A 46 -0.39 -16.68 10.09
N MET A 47 -0.79 -17.63 10.95
CA MET A 47 -0.23 -17.77 12.29
C MET A 47 1.25 -18.15 12.26
N CYS A 48 1.64 -19.04 11.33
CA CYS A 48 3.03 -19.42 11.12
C CYS A 48 3.88 -18.22 10.68
N LEU A 49 3.39 -17.41 9.73
CA LEU A 49 4.06 -16.17 9.32
C LEU A 49 4.29 -15.26 10.54
N ILE A 50 3.24 -14.96 11.32
CA ILE A 50 3.36 -14.13 12.51
C ILE A 50 4.37 -14.72 13.51
N ALA A 51 4.32 -16.02 13.76
CA ALA A 51 5.25 -16.69 14.68
C ALA A 51 6.70 -16.60 14.20
N THR A 52 6.96 -16.77 12.89
CA THR A 52 8.31 -16.62 12.32
C THR A 52 8.80 -15.19 12.40
N LEU A 53 7.93 -14.20 12.18
CA LEU A 53 8.29 -12.79 12.27
C LEU A 53 8.63 -12.41 13.71
N LEU A 54 7.80 -12.84 14.67
CA LEU A 54 8.06 -12.65 16.10
C LEU A 54 9.34 -13.38 16.54
N GLY A 55 9.57 -14.60 16.05
CA GLY A 55 10.80 -15.35 16.29
C GLY A 55 12.04 -14.60 15.77
N ALA A 56 11.97 -14.07 14.54
CA ALA A 56 13.05 -13.26 13.97
C ALA A 56 13.33 -12.02 14.82
N PHE A 57 12.30 -11.29 15.27
CA PHE A 57 12.47 -10.13 16.14
C PHE A 57 13.01 -10.47 17.54
N ARG A 58 12.84 -11.71 18.03
CA ARG A 58 13.38 -12.15 19.32
C ARG A 58 14.84 -12.61 19.23
N VAL A 59 15.27 -13.10 18.07
CA VAL A 59 16.66 -13.53 17.81
C VAL A 59 17.57 -12.34 17.48
N ILE A 60 17.00 -11.26 16.93
CA ILE A 60 17.70 -9.98 16.81
C ILE A 60 17.81 -9.39 18.22
N GLU A 61 18.97 -9.57 18.88
CA GLU A 61 19.29 -8.78 20.07
C GLU A 61 19.16 -7.30 19.69
N PRO A 62 18.28 -6.53 20.35
CA PRO A 62 18.22 -5.11 20.08
C PRO A 62 19.55 -4.54 20.60
N SER A 63 20.48 -4.25 19.68
CA SER A 63 21.53 -3.29 19.98
C SER A 63 20.79 -2.02 20.40
N ASN A 64 20.76 -1.74 21.71
CA ASN A 64 20.15 -0.56 22.31
C ASN A 64 20.95 0.70 21.93
N ILE A 65 21.14 0.92 20.63
CA ILE A 65 21.48 2.23 20.10
C ILE A 65 20.19 3.01 20.25
N ILE A 66 20.05 3.67 21.39
CA ILE A 66 19.10 4.76 21.55
C ILE A 66 19.56 5.81 20.55
N VAL A 67 19.01 5.75 19.34
CA VAL A 67 19.07 6.85 18.39
C VAL A 67 18.25 7.95 19.05
N GLN A 68 18.94 8.89 19.70
CA GLN A 68 18.34 10.16 20.07
C GLN A 68 17.94 10.83 18.76
N GLY A 69 16.68 10.61 18.36
CA GLY A 69 16.13 11.20 17.16
C GLY A 69 16.10 12.70 17.37
N ASP A 70 16.92 13.42 16.60
CA ASP A 70 16.84 14.87 16.52
C ASP A 70 15.38 15.25 16.23
N ALA A 71 14.84 16.22 16.98
CA ALA A 71 13.44 16.65 16.83
C ALA A 71 13.14 17.22 15.41
N ASP A 72 14.18 17.45 14.60
CA ASP A 72 14.13 17.99 13.24
C ASP A 72 13.84 16.92 12.15
N VAL A 73 13.96 15.62 12.49
CA VAL A 73 13.84 14.49 11.53
C VAL A 73 12.42 14.35 10.95
N GLY A 74 11.43 15.02 11.54
CA GLY A 74 10.02 14.99 11.10
C GLY A 74 9.55 16.22 10.30
N LEU A 75 10.37 17.25 10.10
CA LEU A 75 9.93 18.46 9.42
C LEU A 75 9.87 18.28 7.90
N VAL A 76 8.76 18.74 7.28
CA VAL A 76 8.53 18.69 5.82
C VAL A 76 9.71 19.31 5.04
N LYS A 77 10.36 20.33 5.61
CA LYS A 77 11.54 20.98 5.04
C LYS A 77 12.73 20.03 4.90
N ASN A 78 13.01 19.21 5.91
CA ASN A 78 14.12 18.28 5.87
C ASN A 78 13.83 17.13 4.89
N LEU A 79 12.59 16.64 4.89
CA LEU A 79 12.12 15.63 3.94
C LEU A 79 12.27 16.09 2.49
N GLY A 80 11.91 17.35 2.18
CA GLY A 80 12.13 17.91 0.85
C GLY A 80 13.60 17.93 0.46
N LYS A 81 14.51 18.29 1.36
CA LYS A 81 15.96 18.29 1.07
C LYS A 81 16.48 16.89 0.76
N VAL A 82 16.09 15.89 1.55
CA VAL A 82 16.51 14.50 1.38
C VAL A 82 15.95 13.94 0.06
N LEU A 83 14.68 14.23 -0.24
CA LEU A 83 14.01 13.76 -1.45
C LEU A 83 14.66 14.28 -2.73
N PHE A 84 15.09 15.55 -2.73
CA PHE A 84 15.67 16.19 -3.92
C PHE A 84 17.20 16.18 -3.98
N ASN A 85 17.92 15.76 -2.93
CA ASN A 85 19.38 15.56 -2.99
C ASN A 85 19.74 14.09 -3.07
N GLU A 86 19.41 13.33 -2.03
CA GLU A 86 19.83 11.94 -1.90
C GLU A 86 18.92 10.98 -2.66
N PHE A 87 17.61 11.24 -2.64
CA PHE A 87 16.58 10.39 -3.28
C PHE A 87 16.05 10.97 -4.60
N LEU A 88 16.86 11.78 -5.30
CA LEU A 88 16.46 12.41 -6.56
C LEU A 88 16.09 11.36 -7.62
N LEU A 89 16.92 10.32 -7.80
CA LEU A 89 16.66 9.28 -8.79
C LEU A 89 15.37 8.48 -8.50
N PRO A 90 15.14 7.96 -7.27
CA PRO A 90 13.87 7.34 -6.90
C PRO A 90 12.65 8.25 -7.08
N PHE A 91 12.79 9.55 -6.81
CA PHE A 91 11.72 10.52 -6.98
C PHE A 91 11.32 10.67 -8.46
N GLU A 92 12.30 10.75 -9.35
CA GLU A 92 12.07 10.82 -10.80
C GLU A 92 11.37 9.55 -11.33
N ILE A 93 11.85 8.38 -10.91
CA ILE A 93 11.24 7.09 -11.28
C ILE A 93 9.79 7.01 -10.79
N SER A 94 9.52 7.47 -9.57
CA SER A 94 8.15 7.52 -9.02
C SER A 94 7.25 8.43 -9.85
N SER A 95 7.78 9.56 -10.34
CA SER A 95 7.03 10.49 -11.20
C SER A 95 6.67 9.85 -12.54
N ILE A 96 7.60 9.16 -13.19
CA ILE A 96 7.36 8.39 -14.42
C ILE A 96 6.37 7.25 -14.18
N LEU A 97 6.46 6.56 -13.04
CA LEU A 97 5.54 5.51 -12.64
C LEU A 97 4.11 6.04 -12.48
N LEU A 98 3.92 7.18 -11.83
CA LEU A 98 2.61 7.83 -11.68
C LEU A 98 2.04 8.30 -13.02
N LEU A 99 2.88 8.88 -13.88
CA LEU A 99 2.49 9.27 -15.25
C LEU A 99 2.01 8.06 -16.05
N THR A 100 2.79 6.97 -16.02
CA THR A 100 2.46 5.74 -16.74
C THR A 100 1.19 5.08 -16.19
N ALA A 101 1.02 5.07 -14.86
CA ALA A 101 -0.19 4.57 -14.22
C ALA A 101 -1.44 5.37 -14.62
N MET A 102 -1.33 6.70 -14.71
CA MET A 102 -2.43 7.57 -15.18
C MET A 102 -2.80 7.26 -16.63
N ILE A 103 -1.80 7.19 -17.53
CA ILE A 103 -2.02 6.85 -18.93
C ILE A 103 -2.68 5.47 -19.04
N GLY A 104 -2.16 4.47 -18.32
CA GLY A 104 -2.72 3.13 -18.26
C GLY A 104 -4.17 3.12 -17.80
N ALA A 105 -4.47 3.78 -16.68
CA ALA A 105 -5.84 3.87 -16.16
C ALA A 105 -6.82 4.51 -17.17
N VAL A 106 -6.40 5.60 -17.84
CA VAL A 106 -7.24 6.28 -18.86
C VAL A 106 -7.46 5.39 -20.08
N LEU A 107 -6.43 4.68 -20.56
CA LEU A 107 -6.56 3.77 -21.70
C LEU A 107 -7.48 2.58 -21.37
N LEU A 108 -7.38 1.99 -20.17
CA LEU A 108 -8.27 0.93 -19.74
C LEU A 108 -9.71 1.41 -19.54
N ALA A 109 -9.90 2.63 -19.05
CA ALA A 109 -11.23 3.21 -18.84
C ALA A 109 -11.88 3.68 -20.14
N LYS A 110 -11.09 3.94 -21.19
CA LYS A 110 -11.61 4.37 -22.49
C LYS A 110 -12.33 3.22 -23.18
N LYS A 111 -13.67 3.29 -23.22
CA LYS A 111 -14.51 2.38 -23.99
C LYS A 111 -14.24 2.58 -25.49
N GLU A 112 -13.94 1.50 -26.20
CA GLU A 112 -13.86 1.49 -27.66
C GLU A 112 -15.28 1.69 -28.20
N ASP A 113 -15.56 2.84 -28.82
CA ASP A 113 -16.74 2.98 -29.67
C ASP A 113 -16.53 2.09 -30.88
N ARG A 114 -17.00 0.84 -30.78
CA ARG A 114 -17.22 -0.03 -31.92
C ARG A 114 -18.20 0.70 -32.84
N LYS A 115 -17.66 1.41 -33.82
CA LYS A 115 -18.41 1.82 -35.01
C LYS A 115 -18.86 0.51 -35.68
N ALA A 116 -20.16 0.27 -35.57
CA ALA A 116 -20.89 -0.68 -36.40
C ALA A 116 -20.82 -0.25 -37.87
#